data_AF-Q4LD31-F1
#
_entry.id   AF-Q4LD31-F1
#
_cell.length_a   1.000
_cell.length_b   1.000
_cell.length_c   1.000
_cell.angle_alpha   90.00
_cell.angle_beta   90.00
_cell.angle_gamma   90.00
#
_symmetry.space_group_name_H-M   'P 1'
#
loop_
_entity.id
_entity.type
_entity.pdbx_description
1 polymer ?
#
loop_
_entity_poly.entity_id
_entity_poly.type
_entity_poly.pdbx_seq_one_letter_code
_entity_poly.pdbx_strand_id
1 'polypeptide(L)'
;MDSLTSTELRNLLQTDFNCSLPSTITFRFPNVEALANYLQQEVLDNCQPVLTPQIKAEISQKQPEKSSVEKSQLDDDPIVIVGMACRFPGGAKNLQSFWELLEQGKDAITEIPQDRWDQETWYDPNPDVPGKIYAPYGAFLEQIEEFDGEFFGIIPRESVAMDPQQRLLLETTWQALESAGQNPQKLRNSQTGVFIGC
;
A
#
# COMPACT_ATOMS: atom_id res chain seq x y z
N MET A 1 2.93 16.14 15.62
CA MET A 1 3.03 17.22 14.61
C MET A 1 1.64 17.33 14.03
N ASP A 2 0.91 18.37 14.39
CA ASP A 2 -0.44 18.59 13.88
C ASP A 2 -0.32 19.26 12.51
N SER A 3 -1.29 19.08 11.61
CA SER A 3 -1.18 19.52 10.21
C SER A 3 -0.83 21.01 10.06
N LEU A 4 -1.19 21.84 11.05
CA LEU A 4 -0.84 23.26 11.11
C LEU A 4 0.67 23.50 11.29
N THR A 5 1.31 22.78 12.23
CA THR A 5 2.75 22.92 12.51
C THR A 5 3.60 22.38 11.34
N SER A 6 3.07 21.40 10.60
CA SER A 6 3.67 20.91 9.36
C SER A 6 3.71 21.98 8.27
N THR A 7 2.59 22.69 8.05
CA THR A 7 2.52 23.76 7.05
C THR A 7 3.37 24.98 7.39
N GLU A 8 3.46 25.35 8.68
CA GLU A 8 4.32 26.45 9.14
C GLU A 8 5.80 26.15 8.93
N LEU A 9 6.25 24.96 9.32
CA LEU A 9 7.63 24.51 9.11
C LEU A 9 7.97 24.50 7.62
N ARG A 10 7.06 24.03 6.76
CA ARG A 10 7.25 24.08 5.31
C ARG A 10 7.43 25.51 4.82
N ASN A 11 6.53 26.42 5.19
CA ASN A 11 6.58 27.81 4.73
C ASN A 11 7.85 28.55 5.20
N LEU A 12 8.31 28.27 6.43
CA LEU A 12 9.60 28.78 6.94
C LEU A 12 10.77 28.28 6.07
N LEU A 13 10.84 26.98 5.82
CA LEU A 13 11.90 26.40 4.98
C LEU A 13 11.86 26.93 3.54
N GLN A 14 10.68 27.12 2.96
CA GLN A 14 10.54 27.72 1.62
C GLN A 14 11.03 29.17 1.57
N THR A 15 10.80 29.93 2.64
CA THR A 15 11.22 31.33 2.74
C THR A 15 12.74 31.44 2.91
N ASP A 16 13.31 30.65 3.82
CA ASP A 16 14.74 30.71 4.16
C ASP A 16 15.62 30.17 3.03
N PHE A 17 15.19 29.11 2.34
CA PHE A 17 15.94 28.46 1.27
C PHE A 17 15.48 28.86 -0.15
N ASN A 18 14.50 29.76 -0.25
CA ASN A 18 13.90 30.25 -1.50
C ASN A 18 13.55 29.11 -2.49
N CYS A 19 12.92 28.05 -1.97
CA CYS A 19 12.67 26.82 -2.70
C CYS A 19 11.20 26.38 -2.67
N SER A 20 10.81 25.54 -3.63
CA SER A 20 9.47 24.95 -3.68
C SER A 20 9.46 23.60 -2.96
N LEU A 21 8.69 23.47 -1.88
CA LEU A 21 8.61 22.24 -1.09
C LEU A 21 7.17 21.68 -1.09
N PRO A 22 6.98 20.37 -1.33
CA PRO A 22 5.68 19.72 -1.21
C PRO A 22 5.10 19.83 0.20
N SER A 23 3.76 19.84 0.32
CA SER A 23 3.05 19.87 1.61
C SER A 23 3.23 18.60 2.45
N THR A 24 3.70 17.52 1.84
CA THR A 24 3.89 16.22 2.50
C THR A 24 5.28 16.04 3.11
N ILE A 25 6.14 17.07 3.07
CA ILE A 25 7.57 16.92 3.41
C ILE A 25 7.82 16.44 4.85
N THR A 26 7.04 16.90 5.82
CA THR A 26 7.18 16.50 7.22
C THR A 26 6.71 15.06 7.49
N PHE A 27 5.83 14.52 6.63
CA PHE A 27 5.40 13.12 6.71
C PHE A 27 6.39 12.20 6.00
N ARG A 28 6.96 12.67 4.90
CA ARG A 28 7.94 11.93 4.10
C ARG A 28 9.30 11.84 4.82
N PHE A 29 9.67 12.87 5.57
CA PHE A 29 10.92 12.95 6.34
C PHE A 29 10.63 13.28 7.82
N PRO A 30 10.29 12.27 8.65
CA PRO A 30 9.78 12.48 10.01
C PRO A 30 10.86 12.84 11.04
N ASN A 31 12.14 12.86 10.67
CA ASN A 31 13.23 13.28 11.54
C ASN A 31 14.09 14.36 10.87
N VAL A 32 14.75 15.17 11.71
CA VAL A 32 15.51 16.35 11.27
C VAL A 32 16.65 15.96 10.34
N GLU A 33 17.32 14.83 10.59
CA GLU A 33 18.44 14.35 9.78
C GLU A 33 18.00 13.97 8.37
N ALA A 34 16.91 13.23 8.22
CA ALA A 34 16.34 12.87 6.93
C ALA A 34 15.84 14.08 6.15
N LEU A 35 15.25 15.07 6.85
CA LEU A 35 14.81 16.32 6.24
C LEU A 35 16.01 17.16 5.76
N ALA A 36 17.07 17.24 6.57
CA ALA A 36 18.29 17.97 6.21
C ALA A 36 19.00 17.35 5.00
N ASN A 37 19.12 16.01 4.97
CA ASN A 37 19.73 15.29 3.84
C ASN A 37 18.94 15.51 2.54
N TYR A 38 17.60 15.49 2.60
CA TYR A 38 16.76 15.79 1.45
C TYR A 38 16.95 17.22 0.94
N LEU A 39 16.96 18.21 1.84
CA LEU A 39 17.18 19.61 1.48
C LEU A 39 18.56 19.82 0.85
N GLN A 40 19.59 19.13 1.35
CA GLN A 40 20.95 19.22 0.82
C GLN A 40 21.04 18.62 -0.60
N GLN A 41 20.57 17.39 -0.79
CA GLN A 41 20.78 16.64 -2.03
C GLN A 41 19.85 17.06 -3.18
N GLU A 42 18.58 17.34 -2.90
CA GLU A 42 17.60 17.58 -3.97
C GLU A 42 17.28 19.05 -4.20
N VAL A 43 17.37 19.87 -3.16
CA VAL A 43 16.88 21.26 -3.21
C VAL A 43 18.03 22.25 -3.35
N LEU A 44 19.09 22.12 -2.54
CA LEU A 44 20.23 23.04 -2.57
C LEU A 44 21.16 22.77 -3.75
N ASP A 45 21.46 21.51 -4.06
CA ASP A 45 22.33 21.14 -5.18
C ASP A 45 21.70 21.40 -6.57
N ASN A 46 20.36 21.50 -6.65
CA ASN A 46 19.61 21.77 -7.89
C ASN A 46 19.01 23.19 -7.99
N CYS A 47 19.24 24.07 -7.01
CA CYS A 47 18.67 25.42 -7.01
C CYS A 47 19.44 26.34 -7.97
N GLN A 48 18.93 26.50 -9.20
CA GLN A 48 19.16 27.76 -9.94
C GLN A 48 18.33 28.87 -9.27
N PRO A 49 18.87 30.10 -9.15
CA PRO A 49 18.16 31.19 -8.51
C PRO A 49 16.89 31.53 -9.29
N VAL A 50 15.73 31.34 -8.66
CA VAL A 50 14.45 31.81 -9.19
C VAL A 50 14.45 33.33 -9.12
N LEU A 51 14.69 33.99 -10.26
CA LEU A 51 14.43 35.41 -10.43
C LEU A 51 12.91 35.62 -10.33
N THR A 52 12.52 36.34 -9.27
CA THR A 52 11.25 37.00 -8.95
C THR A 52 10.07 36.87 -9.94
N PRO A 53 8.84 36.58 -9.46
CA PRO A 53 7.65 36.62 -10.30
C PRO A 53 7.16 38.07 -10.48
N GLN A 54 7.38 38.66 -11.66
CA GLN A 54 6.58 39.80 -12.12
C GLN A 54 5.47 39.28 -13.03
N ILE A 55 4.25 39.30 -12.50
CA ILE A 55 3.03 39.18 -13.30
C ILE A 55 2.96 40.42 -14.20
N LYS A 56 3.28 40.23 -15.50
CA LYS A 56 2.75 41.05 -16.58
C LYS A 56 2.08 40.12 -17.57
N ALA A 57 0.76 40.23 -17.62
CA ALA A 57 -0.05 39.76 -18.72
C ALA A 57 0.45 40.42 -20.00
N GLU A 58 0.94 39.62 -20.94
CA GLU A 58 0.88 39.94 -22.36
C GLU A 58 0.82 38.62 -23.14
N ILE A 59 -0.37 38.38 -23.66
CA ILE A 59 -0.72 37.36 -24.63
C ILE A 59 0.13 37.64 -25.87
N SER A 60 1.08 36.76 -26.19
CA SER A 60 1.65 36.69 -27.52
C SER A 60 1.69 35.25 -27.98
N GLN A 61 0.84 34.99 -28.97
CA GLN A 61 0.63 33.73 -29.65
C GLN A 61 1.95 33.22 -30.24
N LYS A 62 2.58 32.23 -29.59
CA LYS A 62 3.46 31.30 -30.29
C LYS A 62 2.66 30.03 -30.56
N GLN A 63 2.48 29.77 -31.86
CA GLN A 63 1.87 28.57 -32.41
C GLN A 63 2.47 27.30 -31.77
N PRO A 64 1.69 26.22 -31.64
CA PRO A 64 2.22 24.93 -31.24
C PRO A 64 3.10 24.42 -32.38
N GLU A 65 4.41 24.64 -32.29
CA GLU A 65 5.34 23.80 -33.01
C GLU A 65 5.15 22.38 -32.50
N LYS A 66 4.74 21.52 -33.43
CA LYS A 66 4.50 20.10 -33.21
C LYS A 66 5.81 19.45 -32.74
N SER A 67 6.01 19.38 -31.42
CA SER A 67 6.86 18.37 -30.80
C SER A 67 6.13 17.03 -30.83
N SER A 68 5.78 16.58 -32.04
CA SER A 68 5.59 15.18 -32.33
C SER A 68 6.98 14.55 -32.31
N VAL A 69 7.35 13.92 -31.19
CA VAL A 69 8.17 12.69 -31.04
C VAL A 69 8.53 12.62 -29.54
N GLU A 70 7.64 12.07 -28.72
CA GLU A 70 7.93 11.35 -27.46
C GLU A 70 6.62 10.78 -26.87
N LYS A 71 5.76 10.26 -27.75
CA LYS A 71 4.44 9.71 -27.38
C LYS A 71 4.31 8.21 -27.71
N SER A 72 5.42 7.47 -27.83
CA SER A 72 5.37 6.11 -28.39
C SER A 72 6.52 5.20 -27.92
N GLN A 73 6.88 5.25 -26.64
CA GLN A 73 7.67 4.17 -26.03
C GLN A 73 7.03 3.66 -24.73
N LEU A 74 6.40 4.53 -23.94
CA LEU A 74 5.67 4.13 -22.73
C LEU A 74 4.35 3.41 -23.04
N ASP A 75 3.64 3.78 -24.13
CA ASP A 75 2.35 3.17 -24.48
C ASP A 75 2.48 1.72 -24.99
N ASP A 76 3.68 1.31 -25.42
CA ASP A 76 3.98 -0.05 -25.89
C ASP A 76 4.79 -0.88 -24.87
N ASP A 77 5.06 -0.35 -23.66
CA ASP A 77 5.77 -1.10 -22.60
C ASP A 77 4.77 -2.01 -21.85
N PRO A 78 4.86 -3.35 -21.98
CA PRO A 78 3.90 -4.25 -21.36
C PRO A 78 4.03 -4.23 -19.83
N ILE A 79 2.88 -4.15 -19.14
CA ILE A 79 2.83 -4.35 -17.70
C ILE A 79 3.11 -5.82 -17.40
N VAL A 80 4.11 -6.07 -16.56
CA VAL A 80 4.52 -7.41 -16.14
C VAL A 80 4.25 -7.64 -14.66
N ILE A 81 3.84 -8.86 -14.33
CA ILE A 81 3.73 -9.33 -12.95
C ILE A 81 5.06 -9.98 -12.58
N VAL A 82 5.83 -9.32 -11.71
CA VAL A 82 7.18 -9.77 -11.33
C VAL A 82 7.25 -10.55 -10.02
N GLY A 83 6.16 -10.58 -9.25
CA GLY A 83 6.04 -11.38 -8.04
C GLY A 83 4.59 -11.46 -7.58
N MET A 84 4.31 -12.46 -6.76
CA MET A 84 2.98 -12.73 -6.24
C MET A 84 3.08 -13.47 -4.91
N ALA A 85 2.05 -13.35 -4.10
CA ALA A 85 1.85 -14.14 -2.90
C ALA A 85 0.34 -14.27 -2.67
N CYS A 86 -0.05 -15.33 -1.98
CA CYS A 86 -1.45 -15.58 -1.68
C CYS A 86 -1.60 -16.42 -0.41
N ARG A 87 -2.74 -16.27 0.23
CA ARG A 87 -3.25 -17.19 1.25
C ARG A 87 -4.67 -17.57 0.87
N PHE A 88 -4.92 -18.87 0.81
CA PHE A 88 -6.21 -19.45 0.47
C PHE A 88 -6.61 -20.52 1.49
N PRO A 89 -7.93 -20.84 1.59
CA PRO A 89 -8.42 -21.93 2.42
C PRO A 89 -7.81 -23.30 2.04
N GLY A 90 -7.95 -24.29 2.92
CA GLY A 90 -7.49 -25.66 2.66
C GLY A 90 -5.98 -25.88 2.87
N GLY A 91 -5.33 -25.02 3.65
CA GLY A 91 -3.90 -25.10 3.98
C GLY A 91 -2.98 -24.40 2.97
N ALA A 92 -3.53 -23.68 2.00
CA ALA A 92 -2.79 -22.98 0.96
C ALA A 92 -2.19 -21.65 1.48
N LYS A 93 -1.06 -21.74 2.20
CA LYS A 93 -0.38 -20.59 2.83
C LYS A 93 0.57 -19.83 1.89
N ASN A 94 0.79 -20.35 0.69
CA ASN A 94 1.67 -19.77 -0.34
C ASN A 94 1.29 -20.31 -1.73
N LEU A 95 1.96 -19.81 -2.77
CA LEU A 95 1.71 -20.23 -4.17
C LEU A 95 1.88 -21.73 -4.41
N GLN A 96 2.88 -22.36 -3.77
CA GLN A 96 3.18 -23.77 -3.96
C GLN A 96 2.04 -24.64 -3.40
N SER A 97 1.66 -24.40 -2.15
CA SER A 97 0.54 -25.10 -1.50
C SER A 97 -0.81 -24.80 -2.18
N PHE A 98 -0.99 -23.60 -2.73
CA PHE A 98 -2.16 -23.29 -3.54
C PHE A 98 -2.18 -24.09 -4.86
N TRP A 99 -1.03 -24.19 -5.54
CA TRP A 99 -0.92 -24.97 -6.76
C TRP A 99 -1.20 -26.46 -6.52
N GLU A 100 -0.66 -27.03 -5.44
CA GLU A 100 -0.92 -28.41 -5.04
C GLU A 100 -2.41 -28.66 -4.79
N LEU A 101 -3.10 -27.71 -4.15
CA LEU A 101 -4.55 -27.79 -3.91
C LEU A 101 -5.34 -27.84 -5.23
N LEU A 102 -4.96 -27.01 -6.21
CA LEU A 102 -5.57 -26.98 -7.54
C LEU A 102 -5.29 -28.25 -8.33
N GLU A 103 -4.04 -28.71 -8.35
CA GLU A 103 -3.63 -29.93 -9.05
C GLU A 103 -4.36 -31.17 -8.52
N GLN A 104 -4.58 -31.22 -7.21
CA GLN A 104 -5.34 -32.30 -6.56
C GLN A 104 -6.86 -32.17 -6.74
N GLY A 105 -7.36 -31.02 -7.23
CA GLY A 105 -8.79 -30.74 -7.31
C GLY A 105 -9.49 -30.79 -5.96
N LYS A 106 -8.80 -30.43 -4.89
CA LYS A 106 -9.30 -30.56 -3.51
C LYS A 106 -10.30 -29.46 -3.19
N ASP A 107 -11.45 -29.85 -2.64
CA ASP A 107 -12.42 -28.90 -2.08
C ASP A 107 -11.94 -28.39 -0.71
N ALA A 108 -11.90 -27.08 -0.56
CA ALA A 108 -11.47 -26.39 0.66
C ALA A 108 -12.66 -25.90 1.51
N ILE A 109 -13.89 -26.20 1.10
CA ILE A 109 -15.08 -25.88 1.87
C ILE A 109 -15.14 -26.79 3.09
N THR A 110 -15.33 -26.19 4.25
CA THR A 110 -15.51 -26.86 5.53
C THR A 110 -16.75 -26.34 6.23
N GLU A 111 -17.15 -26.99 7.32
CA GLU A 111 -18.05 -26.37 8.28
C GLU A 111 -17.40 -25.13 8.90
N ILE A 112 -18.22 -24.24 9.48
CA ILE A 112 -17.75 -23.06 10.19
C ILE A 112 -16.86 -23.51 11.35
N PRO A 113 -15.58 -23.10 11.38
CA PRO A 113 -14.69 -23.47 12.47
C PRO A 113 -15.15 -22.90 13.81
N GLN A 114 -14.98 -23.66 14.89
CA GLN A 114 -15.46 -23.30 16.24
C GLN A 114 -14.80 -22.04 16.81
N ASP A 115 -13.62 -21.68 16.32
CA ASP A 115 -12.89 -20.46 16.68
C ASP A 115 -13.45 -19.20 15.99
N ARG A 116 -14.37 -19.32 15.03
CA ARG A 116 -14.98 -18.16 14.36
C ARG A 116 -16.22 -17.64 15.09
N TRP A 117 -17.24 -18.47 15.19
CA TRP A 117 -18.45 -18.21 15.95
C TRP A 117 -19.18 -19.52 16.22
N ASP A 118 -20.07 -19.49 17.22
CA ASP A 118 -20.87 -20.66 17.58
C ASP A 118 -21.92 -20.96 16.50
N GLN A 119 -21.65 -21.96 15.66
CA GLN A 119 -22.54 -22.40 14.60
C GLN A 119 -23.91 -22.83 15.14
N GLU A 120 -23.99 -23.50 16.29
CA GLU A 120 -25.26 -24.01 16.84
C GLU A 120 -26.21 -22.86 17.21
N THR A 121 -25.64 -21.75 17.70
CA THR A 121 -26.40 -20.54 18.01
C THR A 121 -27.01 -19.87 16.78
N TRP A 122 -26.41 -20.00 15.59
CA TRP A 122 -26.84 -19.27 14.38
C TRP A 122 -27.48 -20.15 13.31
N TYR A 123 -27.32 -21.47 13.37
CA TYR A 123 -27.82 -22.38 12.35
C TYR A 123 -29.28 -22.78 12.55
N ASP A 124 -30.05 -22.83 11.46
CA ASP A 124 -31.34 -23.52 11.37
C ASP A 124 -31.52 -24.05 9.94
N PRO A 125 -31.82 -25.35 9.73
CA PRO A 125 -32.02 -25.90 8.39
C PRO A 125 -33.23 -25.31 7.65
N ASN A 126 -34.17 -24.66 8.36
CA ASN A 126 -35.31 -23.98 7.74
C ASN A 126 -34.94 -22.53 7.34
N PRO A 127 -34.91 -22.21 6.03
CA PRO A 127 -34.55 -20.87 5.55
C PRO A 127 -35.55 -19.77 5.96
N ASP A 128 -36.77 -20.14 6.38
CA ASP A 128 -37.80 -19.18 6.78
C ASP A 128 -37.64 -18.68 8.23
N VAL A 129 -36.71 -19.25 9.01
CA VAL A 129 -36.47 -18.84 10.40
C VAL A 129 -35.66 -17.54 10.44
N PRO A 130 -36.22 -16.43 10.95
CA PRO A 130 -35.54 -15.15 10.95
C PRO A 130 -34.28 -15.15 11.83
N GLY A 131 -33.20 -14.52 11.35
CA GLY A 131 -31.95 -14.37 12.10
C GLY A 131 -31.08 -15.62 12.17
N LYS A 132 -31.38 -16.64 11.36
CA LYS A 132 -30.61 -17.88 11.26
C LYS A 132 -29.97 -18.04 9.88
N ILE A 133 -28.87 -18.79 9.83
CA ILE A 133 -28.23 -19.25 8.61
C ILE A 133 -28.64 -20.71 8.33
N TYR A 134 -28.94 -21.03 7.07
CA TYR A 134 -29.29 -22.39 6.65
C TYR A 134 -28.14 -23.13 5.94
N ALA A 135 -27.01 -22.45 5.73
CA ALA A 135 -25.81 -23.00 5.11
C ALA A 135 -24.61 -22.81 6.08
N PRO A 136 -24.18 -23.86 6.79
CA PRO A 136 -23.10 -23.77 7.77
C PRO A 136 -21.72 -24.03 7.17
N TYR A 137 -21.56 -23.81 5.86
CA TYR A 137 -20.35 -24.15 5.13
C TYR A 137 -19.68 -22.91 4.53
N GLY A 138 -18.36 -22.92 4.51
CA GLY A 138 -17.57 -21.84 3.92
C GLY A 138 -16.11 -22.28 3.75
N ALA A 139 -15.32 -21.44 3.09
CA ALA A 139 -13.90 -21.67 2.93
C ALA A 139 -13.15 -20.65 3.82
N PHE A 140 -12.43 -21.15 4.83
CA PHE A 140 -11.84 -20.32 5.87
C PHE A 140 -10.33 -20.33 5.79
N LEU A 141 -9.72 -19.15 5.97
CA LEU A 141 -8.29 -19.06 6.21
C LEU A 141 -7.98 -19.57 7.62
N GLU A 142 -6.92 -20.36 7.74
CA GLU A 142 -6.38 -20.78 9.02
C GLU A 142 -5.56 -19.64 9.65
N GLN A 143 -5.47 -19.62 10.97
CA GLN A 143 -4.52 -18.76 11.71
C GLN A 143 -4.65 -17.25 11.43
N ILE A 144 -5.86 -16.75 11.18
CA ILE A 144 -6.10 -15.32 10.90
C ILE A 144 -5.75 -14.39 12.08
N GLU A 145 -5.56 -14.97 13.26
CA GLU A 145 -5.17 -14.23 14.47
C GLU A 145 -3.65 -14.07 14.58
N GLU A 146 -2.87 -14.90 13.86
CA GLU A 146 -1.41 -14.85 13.87
C GLU A 146 -0.90 -13.65 13.06
N PHE A 147 0.09 -12.95 13.61
CA PHE A 147 0.73 -11.81 12.96
C PHE A 147 2.04 -11.46 13.64
N ASP A 148 3.11 -11.27 12.86
CA ASP A 148 4.41 -10.81 13.36
C ASP A 148 4.47 -9.28 13.44
N GLY A 149 3.90 -8.70 14.50
CA GLY A 149 3.88 -7.25 14.69
C GLY A 149 5.27 -6.62 14.80
N GLU A 150 6.22 -7.29 15.46
CA GLU A 150 7.57 -6.75 15.68
C GLU A 150 8.32 -6.57 14.36
N PHE A 151 8.16 -7.52 13.43
CA PHE A 151 8.71 -7.43 12.10
C PHE A 151 8.26 -6.18 11.33
N PHE A 152 6.99 -5.79 11.47
CA PHE A 152 6.43 -4.59 10.84
C PHE A 152 6.61 -3.32 11.69
N GLY A 153 7.29 -3.39 12.84
CA GLY A 153 7.47 -2.27 13.75
C GLY A 153 6.19 -1.85 14.48
N ILE A 154 5.22 -2.77 14.61
CA ILE A 154 3.93 -2.56 15.25
C ILE A 154 3.98 -3.13 16.67
N ILE A 155 3.54 -2.32 17.63
CA ILE A 155 3.58 -2.68 19.05
C ILE A 155 2.55 -3.78 19.32
N PRO A 156 2.82 -4.80 20.15
CA PRO A 156 1.90 -5.94 20.36
C PRO A 156 0.46 -5.56 20.72
N ARG A 157 0.28 -4.51 21.55
CA ARG A 157 -1.04 -4.01 21.92
C ARG A 157 -1.84 -3.49 20.71
N GLU A 158 -1.15 -2.89 19.75
CA GLU A 158 -1.76 -2.39 18.52
C GLU A 158 -2.09 -3.55 17.57
N SER A 159 -1.18 -4.51 17.41
CA SER A 159 -1.37 -5.69 16.57
C SER A 159 -2.65 -6.48 16.91
N VAL A 160 -2.99 -6.61 18.19
CA VAL A 160 -4.21 -7.31 18.64
C VAL A 160 -5.50 -6.57 18.22
N ALA A 161 -5.44 -5.24 18.15
CA ALA A 161 -6.59 -4.42 17.76
C ALA A 161 -6.72 -4.24 16.24
N MET A 162 -5.74 -4.68 15.46
CA MET A 162 -5.77 -4.58 14.00
C MET A 162 -6.73 -5.58 13.38
N ASP A 163 -7.47 -5.11 12.37
CA ASP A 163 -8.27 -5.97 11.51
C ASP A 163 -7.37 -7.06 10.88
N PRO A 164 -7.75 -8.35 10.96
CA PRO A 164 -7.02 -9.44 10.33
C PRO A 164 -6.70 -9.20 8.84
N GLN A 165 -7.56 -8.51 8.10
CA GLN A 165 -7.35 -8.20 6.68
C GLN A 165 -6.14 -7.28 6.48
N GLN A 166 -5.94 -6.30 7.37
CA GLN A 166 -4.78 -5.41 7.31
C GLN A 166 -3.48 -6.16 7.63
N ARG A 167 -3.53 -7.06 8.62
CA ARG A 167 -2.40 -7.90 9.01
C ARG A 167 -2.00 -8.85 7.87
N LEU A 168 -2.99 -9.54 7.28
CA LEU A 168 -2.77 -10.41 6.12
C LEU A 168 -2.26 -9.63 4.90
N LEU A 169 -2.76 -8.42 4.67
CA LEU A 169 -2.28 -7.57 3.59
C LEU A 169 -0.80 -7.21 3.75
N LEU A 170 -0.37 -6.85 4.97
CA LEU A 170 1.04 -6.54 5.25
C LEU A 170 1.96 -7.74 4.98
N GLU A 171 1.61 -8.91 5.51
CA GLU A 171 2.38 -10.14 5.30
C GLU A 171 2.42 -10.56 3.83
N THR A 172 1.26 -10.55 3.16
CA THR A 172 1.16 -10.99 1.76
C THR A 172 1.88 -10.02 0.82
N THR A 173 1.84 -8.71 1.12
CA THR A 173 2.61 -7.70 0.37
C THR A 173 4.11 -7.95 0.52
N TRP A 174 4.57 -8.23 1.74
CA TRP A 174 5.97 -8.56 1.99
C TRP A 174 6.40 -9.80 1.19
N GLN A 175 5.65 -10.89 1.28
CA GLN A 175 5.92 -12.12 0.54
C GLN A 175 5.93 -11.91 -0.98
N ALA A 176 5.04 -11.06 -1.51
CA ALA A 176 5.02 -10.73 -2.93
C ALA A 176 6.28 -9.95 -3.36
N LEU A 177 6.75 -9.03 -2.52
CA LEU A 177 8.01 -8.32 -2.76
C LEU A 177 9.22 -9.26 -2.71
N GLU A 178 9.24 -10.21 -1.76
CA GLU A 178 10.27 -11.25 -1.70
C GLU A 178 10.27 -12.15 -2.93
N SER A 179 9.09 -12.60 -3.37
CA SER A 179 8.91 -13.36 -4.60
C SER A 179 9.42 -12.60 -5.84
N ALA A 180 9.26 -11.27 -5.86
CA ALA A 180 9.78 -10.40 -6.91
C ALA A 180 11.29 -10.10 -6.79
N GLY A 181 11.96 -10.55 -5.72
CA GLY A 181 13.35 -10.18 -5.42
C GLY A 181 13.54 -8.68 -5.17
N GLN A 182 12.47 -7.98 -4.77
CA GLN A 182 12.49 -6.54 -4.55
C GLN A 182 12.85 -6.22 -3.11
N ASN A 183 13.78 -5.27 -2.91
CA ASN A 183 14.09 -4.76 -1.58
C ASN A 183 13.08 -3.65 -1.21
N PRO A 184 12.22 -3.83 -0.19
CA PRO A 184 11.20 -2.85 0.18
C PRO A 184 11.77 -1.47 0.51
N GLN A 185 13.01 -1.39 1.03
CA GLN A 185 13.65 -0.12 1.36
C GLN A 185 13.94 0.74 0.12
N LYS A 186 14.11 0.11 -1.05
CA LYS A 186 14.29 0.84 -2.32
C LYS A 186 13.00 1.45 -2.86
N LEU A 187 11.84 0.96 -2.39
CA LEU A 187 10.53 1.51 -2.75
C LEU A 187 10.19 2.76 -1.92
N ARG A 188 10.94 3.01 -0.84
CA ARG A 188 10.77 4.23 -0.06
C ARG A 188 11.14 5.43 -0.91
N ASN A 189 10.24 6.41 -0.99
CA ASN A 189 10.39 7.63 -1.79
C ASN A 189 10.42 7.42 -3.31
N SER A 190 10.13 6.21 -3.83
CA SER A 190 9.94 5.99 -5.26
C SER A 190 8.50 6.26 -5.70
N GLN A 191 8.27 6.27 -7.01
CA GLN A 191 6.92 6.38 -7.59
C GLN A 191 6.19 5.03 -7.54
N THR A 192 5.89 4.55 -6.32
CA THR A 192 5.18 3.28 -6.10
C THR A 192 3.73 3.52 -5.68
N GLY A 193 2.79 2.92 -6.40
CA GLY A 193 1.36 2.93 -6.07
C GLY A 193 0.93 1.65 -5.35
N VAL A 194 -0.08 1.76 -4.49
CA VAL A 194 -0.73 0.62 -3.83
C VAL A 194 -2.22 0.69 -4.13
N PHE A 195 -2.77 -0.41 -4.65
CA PHE A 195 -4.18 -0.56 -5.01
C PHE A 195 -4.73 -1.79 -4.30
N ILE A 196 -5.81 -1.63 -3.54
CA ILE A 196 -6.39 -2.68 -2.69
C ILE A 196 -7.89 -2.76 -2.97
N GLY A 197 -8.39 -3.98 -3.16
CA GLY A 197 -9.82 -4.27 -3.15
C GLY A 197 -10.19 -4.87 -1.80
N CYS A 198 -11.30 -4.40 -1.23
CA CYS A 198 -11.86 -4.88 0.04
C CYS A 198 -13.27 -5.40 -0.18
#